data_AF-V6TDY3-F1
#
_entry.id   AF-V6TDY3-F1
#
_cell.length_a   1.000
_cell.length_b   1.000
_cell.length_c   1.000
_cell.angle_alpha   90.00
_cell.angle_beta   90.00
_cell.angle_gamma   90.00
#
_symmetry.space_group_name_H-M   'P 1'
#
loop_
_entity.id
_entity.type
_entity.pdbx_description
1 polymer ?
#
loop_
_entity_poly.entity_id
_entity_poly.type
_entity_poly.pdbx_seq_one_letter_code
_entity_poly.pdbx_strand_id
1 'polypeptide(L)'
;MSLKVTPETCKDPELLAYAQYQQHLLEKHTAKLKELEKEFLNNKLKENTIKMANHKIAAEYDAQVRILHEKNDESARLHAEYNKLIQDQNSSLEKMSQDLYEQFLNEFNAKNDELNGLLAEIDTMQADMKTTAISIEDKRTKVQTDVDSLGTSEKCIAEAVEQIEDERSNLEKLEIEIRTLYQALAIHTEYHAKLMTIGAEQEQGYELVRNAFETGLRDRGFLYHQRNLLMAVRAFQERGIKVYKQLTERYTRLLEALLDQ
;
A
#
# COMPACT_ATOMS: atom_id res chain seq x y z
N MET A 1 -21.83 59.32 -133.21
CA MET A 1 -21.72 59.12 -134.67
C MET A 1 -20.40 59.72 -135.11
N SER A 2 -19.43 58.89 -135.52
CA SER A 2 -18.12 59.35 -135.97
C SER A 2 -18.17 59.64 -137.47
N LEU A 3 -17.93 60.89 -137.87
CA LEU A 3 -17.75 61.28 -139.27
C LEU A 3 -16.45 60.66 -139.77
N LYS A 4 -16.54 59.60 -140.59
CA LYS A 4 -15.37 58.98 -141.22
C LYS A 4 -14.83 59.91 -142.30
N VAL A 5 -13.71 60.57 -142.04
CA VAL A 5 -12.96 61.32 -143.05
C VAL A 5 -12.20 60.33 -143.93
N THR A 6 -12.60 60.21 -145.18
CA THR A 6 -12.04 59.30 -146.20
C THR A 6 -11.32 60.10 -147.29
N PRO A 7 -10.44 59.48 -148.11
CA PRO A 7 -9.78 60.16 -149.24
C PRO A 7 -10.77 60.82 -150.23
N GLU A 8 -12.01 60.35 -150.23
CA GLU A 8 -13.11 60.85 -151.07
C GLU A 8 -13.75 62.14 -150.51
N THR A 9 -13.52 62.47 -149.23
CA THR A 9 -14.14 63.61 -148.53
C THR A 9 -13.18 64.74 -148.17
N CYS A 10 -11.86 64.56 -148.32
CA CYS A 10 -10.86 65.62 -148.16
C CYS A 10 -9.67 65.41 -149.11
N LYS A 11 -9.38 66.38 -150.00
CA LYS A 11 -8.34 66.28 -151.05
C LYS A 11 -6.98 66.85 -150.65
N ASP A 12 -6.86 67.44 -149.45
CA ASP A 12 -5.61 68.00 -148.93
C ASP A 12 -4.87 66.94 -148.05
N PRO A 13 -3.65 66.51 -148.44
CA PRO A 13 -2.92 65.45 -147.75
C PRO A 13 -2.56 65.78 -146.29
N GLU A 14 -2.24 67.04 -145.98
CA GLU A 14 -1.81 67.43 -144.63
C GLU A 14 -2.99 67.50 -143.66
N LEU A 15 -4.13 68.01 -144.13
CA LEU A 15 -5.39 68.02 -143.37
C LEU A 15 -5.93 66.61 -143.14
N LEU A 16 -5.79 65.70 -144.11
CA LEU A 16 -6.15 64.30 -143.96
C LEU A 16 -5.29 63.61 -142.88
N ALA A 17 -3.96 63.83 -142.90
CA ALA A 17 -3.04 63.30 -141.90
C ALA A 17 -3.32 63.85 -140.49
N TYR A 18 -3.62 65.15 -140.38
CA TYR A 18 -4.00 65.77 -139.11
C TYR A 18 -5.33 65.23 -138.57
N ALA A 19 -6.35 65.07 -139.42
CA ALA A 19 -7.63 64.49 -139.03
C ALA A 19 -7.48 63.02 -138.56
N GLN A 20 -6.66 62.22 -139.26
CA GLN A 20 -6.36 60.85 -138.86
C GLN A 20 -5.57 60.80 -137.54
N TYR A 21 -4.62 61.70 -137.32
CA TYR A 21 -3.90 61.83 -136.06
C TYR A 21 -4.83 62.21 -134.90
N GLN A 22 -5.71 63.19 -135.10
CA GLN A 22 -6.70 63.60 -134.10
C GLN A 22 -7.69 62.48 -133.79
N GLN A 23 -8.12 61.71 -134.79
CA GLN A 23 -8.96 60.54 -134.58
C GLN A 23 -8.23 59.43 -133.80
N HIS A 24 -6.97 59.14 -134.13
CA HIS A 24 -6.17 58.16 -133.39
C HIS A 24 -5.91 58.59 -131.94
N LEU A 25 -5.67 59.88 -131.71
CA LEU A 25 -5.49 60.45 -130.38
C LEU A 25 -6.79 60.37 -129.56
N LEU A 26 -7.94 60.67 -130.19
CA LEU A 26 -9.25 60.52 -129.58
C LEU A 26 -9.53 59.06 -129.21
N GLU A 27 -9.23 58.10 -130.09
CA GLU A 27 -9.39 56.66 -129.83
C GLU A 27 -8.48 56.20 -128.69
N LYS A 28 -7.23 56.66 -128.64
CA LYS A 28 -6.27 56.35 -127.56
C LYS A 28 -6.73 56.93 -126.21
N HIS A 29 -7.18 58.19 -126.17
CA HIS A 29 -7.70 58.79 -124.94
C HIS A 29 -9.01 58.13 -124.50
N THR A 30 -9.90 57.78 -125.43
CA THR A 30 -11.14 57.07 -125.12
C THR A 30 -10.86 55.66 -124.56
N ALA A 31 -9.88 54.95 -125.12
CA ALA A 31 -9.45 53.65 -124.58
C ALA A 31 -8.86 53.80 -123.17
N LYS A 32 -8.04 54.83 -122.93
CA LYS A 32 -7.47 55.09 -121.60
C LYS A 32 -8.52 55.50 -120.57
N LEU A 33 -9.52 56.28 -120.97
CA LEU A 33 -10.67 56.63 -120.13
C LEU A 33 -11.47 55.39 -119.73
N LYS A 34 -11.76 54.48 -120.67
CA LYS A 34 -12.44 53.22 -120.36
C LYS A 34 -11.65 52.32 -119.41
N GLU A 35 -10.33 52.29 -119.55
CA GLU A 35 -9.45 51.56 -118.64
C GLU A 35 -9.50 52.15 -117.22
N LEU A 36 -9.37 53.48 -117.10
CA LEU A 36 -9.46 54.19 -115.83
C LEU A 36 -10.85 54.08 -115.18
N GLU A 37 -11.93 54.13 -115.96
CA GLU A 37 -13.30 53.89 -115.46
C GLU A 37 -13.44 52.48 -114.89
N LYS A 38 -12.86 51.47 -115.55
CA LYS A 38 -12.87 50.08 -115.07
C LYS A 38 -12.04 49.93 -113.79
N GLU A 39 -10.86 50.55 -113.73
CA GLU A 39 -10.02 50.57 -112.52
C GLU A 39 -10.70 51.28 -111.36
N PHE A 40 -11.32 52.44 -111.62
CA PHE A 40 -12.07 53.20 -110.62
C PHE A 40 -13.25 52.40 -110.07
N LEU A 41 -14.03 51.75 -110.94
CA LEU A 41 -15.15 50.92 -110.51
C LEU A 41 -14.67 49.71 -109.68
N ASN A 42 -13.58 49.06 -110.10
CA ASN A 42 -12.97 47.96 -109.34
C ASN A 42 -12.45 48.43 -107.98
N ASN A 43 -11.80 49.59 -107.93
CA ASN A 43 -11.32 50.19 -106.67
C ASN A 43 -12.47 50.58 -105.75
N LYS A 44 -13.58 51.09 -106.29
CA LYS A 44 -14.79 51.42 -105.51
C LYS A 44 -15.46 50.16 -104.93
N LEU A 45 -15.46 49.06 -105.68
CA LEU A 45 -15.92 47.76 -105.17
C LEU A 45 -15.01 47.25 -104.05
N LYS A 46 -13.68 47.30 -104.24
CA LYS A 46 -12.71 46.94 -103.19
C LYS A 46 -12.86 47.80 -101.93
N GLU A 47 -13.04 49.11 -102.09
CA GLU A 47 -13.27 50.03 -100.97
C GLU A 47 -14.52 49.63 -100.17
N ASN A 48 -15.61 49.28 -100.86
CA ASN A 48 -16.83 48.83 -100.20
C ASN A 48 -16.62 47.50 -99.45
N THR A 49 -15.93 46.52 -100.07
CA THR A 49 -15.58 45.27 -99.40
C THR A 49 -14.71 45.49 -98.15
N ILE A 50 -13.73 46.40 -98.22
CA ILE A 50 -12.90 46.76 -97.07
C ILE A 50 -13.74 47.42 -95.97
N LYS A 51 -14.65 48.34 -96.31
CA LYS A 51 -15.55 48.96 -95.33
C LYS A 51 -16.43 47.92 -94.63
N MET A 52 -17.01 46.97 -95.36
CA MET A 52 -17.78 45.87 -94.78
C MET A 52 -16.93 44.98 -93.87
N ALA A 53 -15.71 44.64 -94.29
CA ALA A 53 -14.79 43.85 -93.47
C ALA A 53 -14.39 44.58 -92.18
N ASN A 54 -14.11 45.88 -92.26
CA ASN A 54 -13.79 46.71 -91.10
C ASN A 54 -14.97 46.81 -90.11
N HIS A 55 -16.21 46.93 -90.61
CA HIS A 55 -17.39 46.90 -89.74
C HIS A 55 -17.55 45.54 -89.03
N LYS A 56 -17.25 44.43 -89.71
CA LYS A 56 -17.28 43.10 -89.10
C LYS A 56 -16.21 42.96 -88.01
N ILE A 57 -14.99 43.42 -88.28
CA ILE A 57 -13.88 43.42 -87.32
C ILE A 57 -14.22 44.28 -86.10
N ALA A 58 -14.81 45.46 -86.30
CA ALA A 58 -15.23 46.33 -85.19
C ALA A 58 -16.29 45.65 -84.30
N ALA A 59 -17.29 45.00 -84.91
CA ALA A 59 -18.32 44.27 -84.15
C ALA A 59 -17.75 43.07 -83.38
N GLU A 60 -16.83 42.30 -83.99
CA GLU A 60 -16.13 41.20 -83.32
C GLU A 60 -15.23 41.72 -82.18
N TYR A 61 -14.53 42.83 -82.39
CA TYR A 61 -13.72 43.46 -81.35
C TYR A 61 -14.58 43.88 -80.15
N ASP A 62 -15.69 44.58 -80.38
CA ASP A 62 -16.60 44.99 -79.32
C ASP A 62 -17.18 43.79 -78.55
N ALA A 63 -17.51 42.69 -79.26
CA ALA A 63 -17.97 41.46 -78.63
C ALA A 63 -16.88 40.81 -77.75
N GLN A 64 -15.63 40.74 -78.22
CA GLN A 64 -14.52 40.20 -77.44
C GLN A 64 -14.19 41.04 -76.21
N VAL A 65 -14.26 42.38 -76.34
CA VAL A 65 -14.05 43.29 -75.20
C VAL A 65 -15.12 43.07 -74.12
N ARG A 66 -16.40 42.88 -74.50
CA ARG A 66 -17.46 42.55 -73.53
C ARG A 66 -17.21 41.24 -72.81
N ILE A 67 -16.85 40.18 -73.55
CA ILE A 67 -16.52 38.88 -72.96
C ILE A 67 -15.33 39.01 -71.99
N LEU A 68 -14.29 39.76 -72.36
CA LEU A 68 -13.14 40.01 -71.49
C LEU A 68 -13.54 40.72 -70.20
N HIS A 69 -14.40 41.74 -70.27
CA HIS A 69 -14.91 42.42 -69.08
C HIS A 69 -15.73 41.48 -68.19
N GLU A 70 -16.66 40.71 -68.76
CA GLU A 70 -17.45 39.72 -68.00
C GLU A 70 -16.57 38.69 -67.31
N LYS A 71 -15.53 38.20 -68.00
CA LYS A 71 -14.57 37.23 -67.44
C LYS A 71 -13.70 37.84 -66.37
N ASN A 72 -13.32 39.11 -66.50
CA ASN A 72 -12.55 39.81 -65.49
C ASN A 72 -13.39 40.05 -64.22
N ASP A 73 -14.66 40.43 -64.37
CA ASP A 73 -15.60 40.60 -63.25
C ASP A 73 -15.87 39.27 -62.55
N GLU A 74 -16.06 38.18 -63.32
CA GLU A 74 -16.20 36.83 -62.78
C GLU A 74 -14.95 36.39 -62.01
N SER A 75 -13.76 36.66 -62.56
CA SER A 75 -12.48 36.37 -61.89
C SER A 75 -12.33 37.15 -60.58
N ALA A 76 -12.66 38.44 -60.56
CA ALA A 76 -12.62 39.26 -59.35
C ALA A 76 -13.58 38.72 -58.27
N ARG A 77 -14.79 38.31 -58.67
CA ARG A 77 -15.76 37.69 -57.76
C ARG A 77 -15.24 36.39 -57.18
N LEU A 78 -14.68 35.50 -58.01
CA LEU A 78 -14.12 34.23 -57.56
C LEU A 78 -12.94 34.43 -56.59
N HIS A 79 -12.08 35.42 -56.83
CA HIS A 79 -11.02 35.76 -55.89
C HIS A 79 -11.55 36.25 -54.54
N ALA A 80 -12.61 37.07 -54.54
CA ALA A 80 -13.26 37.50 -53.30
C ALA A 80 -13.92 36.34 -52.54
N GLU A 81 -14.63 35.45 -53.25
CA GLU A 81 -15.23 34.25 -52.66
C GLU A 81 -14.17 33.30 -52.08
N TYR A 82 -13.06 33.08 -52.79
CA TYR A 82 -11.95 32.26 -52.32
C TYR A 82 -11.27 32.85 -51.08
N ASN A 83 -10.96 34.15 -51.10
CA ASN A 83 -10.33 34.82 -49.96
C ASN A 83 -11.22 34.75 -48.71
N LYS A 84 -12.54 34.93 -48.87
CA LYS A 84 -13.50 34.78 -47.77
C LYS A 84 -13.51 33.35 -47.23
N LEU A 85 -13.55 32.34 -48.10
CA LEU A 85 -13.50 30.94 -47.68
C LEU A 85 -12.25 30.63 -46.86
N ILE A 86 -11.07 31.08 -47.30
CA ILE A 86 -9.82 30.89 -46.57
C ILE A 86 -9.85 31.61 -45.22
N GLN A 87 -10.39 32.83 -45.15
CA GLN A 87 -10.53 33.56 -43.90
C GLN A 87 -11.46 32.83 -42.91
N ASP A 88 -12.60 32.36 -43.37
CA ASP A 88 -13.58 31.62 -42.54
C ASP A 88 -12.98 30.29 -42.05
N GLN A 89 -12.22 29.57 -42.90
CA GLN A 89 -11.53 28.33 -42.53
C GLN A 89 -10.43 28.58 -41.48
N ASN A 90 -9.61 29.62 -41.67
CA ASN A 90 -8.56 29.97 -40.70
C ASN A 90 -9.15 30.36 -39.34
N SER A 91 -10.22 31.16 -39.34
CA SER A 91 -10.90 31.55 -38.09
C SER A 91 -11.53 30.35 -37.38
N SER A 92 -12.13 29.43 -38.13
CA SER A 92 -12.69 28.19 -37.57
C SER A 92 -11.61 27.28 -36.97
N LEU A 93 -10.48 27.11 -37.66
CA LEU A 93 -9.35 26.33 -37.17
C LEU A 93 -8.73 26.93 -35.91
N GLU A 94 -8.56 28.26 -35.88
CA GLU A 94 -8.03 28.96 -34.71
C GLU A 94 -8.95 28.76 -33.50
N LYS A 95 -10.26 28.93 -33.67
CA LYS A 95 -11.24 28.70 -32.60
C LYS A 95 -11.23 27.24 -32.12
N MET A 96 -11.25 26.28 -33.04
CA MET A 96 -11.20 24.85 -32.69
C MET A 96 -9.91 24.50 -31.94
N SER A 97 -8.79 25.10 -32.31
CA SER A 97 -7.51 24.89 -31.62
C SER A 97 -7.51 25.47 -30.20
N GLN A 98 -8.13 26.64 -30.01
CA GLN A 98 -8.29 27.27 -28.69
C GLN A 98 -9.23 26.44 -27.81
N ASP A 99 -10.40 26.06 -28.32
CA ASP A 99 -11.38 25.25 -27.59
C ASP A 99 -10.76 23.90 -27.14
N LEU A 100 -10.00 23.24 -28.03
CA LEU A 100 -9.32 21.98 -27.72
C LEU A 100 -8.22 22.17 -26.67
N TYR A 101 -7.44 23.25 -26.76
CA TYR A 101 -6.38 23.56 -25.81
C TYR A 101 -6.95 23.90 -24.42
N GLU A 102 -8.03 24.67 -24.34
CA GLU A 102 -8.72 24.97 -23.10
C GLU A 102 -9.34 23.72 -22.46
N GLN A 103 -9.97 22.86 -23.26
CA GLN A 103 -10.50 21.59 -22.77
C GLN A 103 -9.38 20.72 -22.20
N PHE A 104 -8.26 20.58 -22.91
CA PHE A 104 -7.10 19.84 -22.45
C PHE A 104 -6.55 20.41 -21.13
N LEU A 105 -6.38 21.74 -21.02
CA LEU A 105 -5.92 22.38 -19.79
C LEU A 105 -6.87 22.12 -18.62
N ASN A 106 -8.18 22.20 -18.84
CA ASN A 106 -9.17 21.94 -17.80
C ASN A 106 -9.13 20.49 -17.32
N GLU A 107 -9.08 19.53 -18.24
CA GLU A 107 -8.96 18.10 -17.89
C GLU A 107 -7.64 17.80 -17.18
N PHE A 108 -6.53 18.38 -17.67
CA PHE A 108 -5.21 18.24 -17.06
C PHE A 108 -5.18 18.79 -15.63
N ASN A 109 -5.69 20.01 -15.42
CA ASN A 109 -5.74 20.63 -14.10
C ASN A 109 -6.64 19.85 -13.15
N ALA A 110 -7.83 19.41 -13.61
CA ALA A 110 -8.72 18.59 -12.79
C ALA A 110 -8.06 17.27 -12.36
N LYS A 111 -7.32 16.61 -13.26
CA LYS A 111 -6.58 15.39 -12.93
C LYS A 111 -5.40 15.65 -12.01
N ASN A 112 -4.73 16.78 -12.16
CA ASN A 112 -3.64 17.18 -11.27
C ASN A 112 -4.15 17.49 -9.86
N ASP A 113 -5.30 18.14 -9.73
CA ASP A 113 -5.95 18.41 -8.45
C ASP A 113 -6.42 17.13 -7.76
N GLU A 114 -7.00 16.19 -8.51
CA GLU A 114 -7.35 14.84 -8.01
C GLU A 114 -6.12 14.10 -7.49
N LEU A 115 -5.01 14.12 -8.26
CA LEU A 115 -3.75 13.50 -7.85
C LEU A 115 -3.19 14.13 -6.57
N ASN A 116 -3.19 15.46 -6.47
CA ASN A 116 -2.74 16.17 -5.28
C ASN A 116 -3.63 15.85 -4.05
N GLY A 117 -4.94 15.71 -4.25
CA GLY A 117 -5.87 15.26 -3.20
C GLY A 117 -5.52 13.86 -2.68
N LEU A 118 -5.32 12.89 -3.58
CA LEU A 118 -4.92 11.53 -3.21
C LEU A 118 -3.57 11.47 -2.50
N LEU A 119 -2.60 12.29 -2.91
CA LEU A 119 -1.30 12.39 -2.23
C LEU A 119 -1.45 12.90 -0.79
N ALA A 120 -2.29 13.92 -0.58
CA ALA A 120 -2.56 14.44 0.77
C ALA A 120 -3.26 13.42 1.67
N GLU A 121 -4.18 12.62 1.12
CA GLU A 121 -4.81 11.51 1.84
C GLU A 121 -3.79 10.43 2.22
N ILE A 122 -2.88 10.05 1.32
CA ILE A 122 -1.79 9.10 1.60
C ILE A 122 -0.89 9.62 2.73
N ASP A 123 -0.49 10.89 2.69
CA ASP A 123 0.35 11.49 3.74
C ASP A 123 -0.36 11.46 5.11
N THR A 124 -1.67 11.71 5.12
CA THR A 124 -2.49 11.63 6.33
C THR A 124 -2.55 10.20 6.86
N MET A 125 -2.82 9.21 5.99
CA MET A 125 -2.83 7.79 6.37
C MET A 125 -1.47 7.32 6.90
N GLN A 126 -0.35 7.78 6.30
CA GLN A 126 0.99 7.45 6.77
C GLN A 126 1.25 8.01 8.17
N ALA A 127 0.81 9.25 8.45
CA ALA A 127 0.93 9.85 9.77
C ALA A 127 0.12 9.07 10.83
N ASP A 128 -1.11 8.66 10.49
CA ASP A 128 -1.97 7.86 11.37
C ASP A 128 -1.40 6.47 11.63
N MET A 129 -0.88 5.81 10.59
CA MET A 129 -0.20 4.52 10.71
C MET A 129 1.04 4.62 11.61
N LYS A 130 1.84 5.68 11.47
CA LYS A 130 3.01 5.90 12.31
C LYS A 130 2.62 6.09 13.77
N THR A 131 1.59 6.89 14.04
CA THR A 131 1.06 7.10 15.39
C THR A 131 0.53 5.81 16.00
N THR A 132 -0.19 5.02 15.21
CA THR A 132 -0.72 3.72 15.63
C THR A 132 0.40 2.72 15.93
N ALA A 133 1.43 2.68 15.09
CA ALA A 133 2.60 1.82 15.28
C ALA A 133 3.33 2.15 16.59
N ILE A 134 3.54 3.43 16.89
CA ILE A 134 4.13 3.87 18.17
C ILE A 134 3.27 3.40 19.35
N SER A 135 1.95 3.62 19.28
CA SER A 135 1.04 3.18 20.36
C SER A 135 1.05 1.66 20.56
N ILE A 136 1.19 0.87 19.50
CA ILE A 136 1.29 -0.59 19.59
C ILE A 136 2.60 -0.99 20.25
N GLU A 137 3.72 -0.38 19.86
CA GLU A 137 5.03 -0.70 20.45
C GLU A 137 5.10 -0.32 21.94
N ASP A 138 4.49 0.80 22.33
CA ASP A 138 4.36 1.20 23.74
C ASP A 138 3.59 0.14 24.55
N LYS A 139 2.45 -0.34 24.01
CA LYS A 139 1.67 -1.42 24.65
C LYS A 139 2.46 -2.71 24.73
N ARG A 140 3.18 -3.09 23.66
CA ARG A 140 4.04 -4.28 23.62
C ARG A 140 5.11 -4.22 24.71
N THR A 141 5.78 -3.06 24.83
CA THR A 141 6.82 -2.82 25.84
C THR A 141 6.26 -2.95 27.26
N LYS A 142 5.06 -2.41 27.51
CA LYS A 142 4.39 -2.55 28.80
C LYS A 142 4.06 -4.01 29.12
N VAL A 143 3.47 -4.73 28.16
CA VAL A 143 3.16 -6.16 28.32
C VAL A 143 4.42 -6.97 28.59
N GLN A 144 5.53 -6.69 27.91
CA GLN A 144 6.79 -7.38 28.15
C GLN A 144 7.28 -7.14 29.59
N THR A 145 7.20 -5.90 30.07
CA THR A 145 7.56 -5.55 31.45
C THR A 145 6.71 -6.31 32.47
N ASP A 146 5.39 -6.41 32.22
CA ASP A 146 4.47 -7.15 33.09
C ASP A 146 4.79 -8.66 33.09
N VAL A 147 5.12 -9.23 31.93
CA VAL A 147 5.55 -10.64 31.79
C VAL A 147 6.84 -10.89 32.55
N ASP A 148 7.83 -10.01 32.44
CA ASP A 148 9.11 -10.14 33.16
C ASP A 148 8.90 -10.06 34.68
N SER A 149 7.99 -9.18 35.14
CA SER A 149 7.59 -9.11 36.55
C SER A 149 6.89 -10.38 37.02
N LEU A 150 6.00 -10.96 36.21
CA LEU A 150 5.33 -12.22 36.53
C LEU A 150 6.33 -13.38 36.60
N GLY A 151 7.28 -13.47 35.68
CA GLY A 151 8.33 -14.49 35.71
C GLY A 151 9.20 -14.39 36.97
N THR A 152 9.48 -13.18 37.44
CA THR A 152 10.18 -12.96 38.72
C THR A 152 9.34 -13.44 39.90
N SER A 153 8.04 -13.11 39.91
CA SER A 153 7.12 -13.56 40.97
C SER A 153 6.95 -15.08 40.98
N GLU A 154 6.86 -15.72 39.81
CA GLU A 154 6.77 -17.18 39.69
C GLU A 154 8.00 -17.85 40.31
N LYS A 155 9.19 -17.33 40.04
CA LYS A 155 10.43 -17.84 40.63
C LYS A 155 10.43 -17.70 42.16
N CYS A 156 10.03 -16.55 42.70
CA CYS A 156 9.92 -16.37 44.15
C CYS A 156 8.91 -17.32 44.79
N ILE A 157 7.77 -17.57 44.12
CA ILE A 157 6.77 -18.54 44.61
C ILE A 157 7.36 -19.95 44.61
N ALA A 158 8.08 -20.35 43.55
CA ALA A 158 8.72 -21.66 43.48
C ALA A 158 9.76 -21.85 44.61
N GLU A 159 10.61 -20.86 44.84
CA GLU A 159 11.59 -20.87 45.94
C GLU A 159 10.90 -20.95 47.32
N ALA A 160 9.79 -20.23 47.51
CA ALA A 160 9.02 -20.29 48.76
C ALA A 160 8.35 -21.66 48.97
N VAL A 161 7.84 -22.28 47.89
CA VAL A 161 7.23 -23.62 47.95
C VAL A 161 8.27 -24.66 48.35
N GLU A 162 9.48 -24.61 47.78
CA GLU A 162 10.58 -25.51 48.13
C GLU A 162 10.94 -25.39 49.63
N GLN A 163 11.05 -24.17 50.15
CA GLN A 163 11.29 -23.93 51.57
C GLN A 163 10.17 -24.48 52.46
N ILE A 164 8.91 -24.29 52.06
CA ILE A 164 7.75 -24.82 52.81
C ILE A 164 7.77 -26.35 52.83
N GLU A 165 8.13 -27.00 51.72
CA GLU A 165 8.24 -28.45 51.65
C GLU A 165 9.36 -28.99 52.55
N ASP A 166 10.51 -28.33 52.57
CA ASP A 166 11.62 -28.64 53.48
C ASP A 166 11.23 -28.49 54.96
N GLU A 167 10.58 -27.38 55.32
CA GLU A 167 10.06 -27.16 56.67
C GLU A 167 9.03 -28.22 57.06
N ARG A 168 8.11 -28.57 56.15
CA ARG A 168 7.12 -29.62 56.39
C ARG A 168 7.78 -30.97 56.66
N SER A 169 8.80 -31.35 55.88
CA SER A 169 9.54 -32.59 56.10
C SER A 169 10.26 -32.62 57.45
N ASN A 170 10.82 -31.48 57.88
CA ASN A 170 11.46 -31.37 59.18
C ASN A 170 10.45 -31.49 60.33
N LEU A 171 9.27 -30.87 60.21
CA LEU A 171 8.18 -31.02 61.18
C LEU A 171 7.68 -32.47 61.27
N GLU A 172 7.51 -33.17 60.14
CA GLU A 172 7.13 -34.58 60.11
C GLU A 172 8.14 -35.47 60.85
N LYS A 173 9.44 -35.21 60.69
CA LYS A 173 10.50 -35.94 61.44
C LYS A 173 10.42 -35.66 62.94
N LEU A 174 10.24 -34.39 63.32
CA LEU A 174 10.13 -33.98 64.70
C LEU A 174 8.91 -34.62 65.38
N GLU A 175 7.78 -34.71 64.67
CA GLU A 175 6.57 -35.39 65.16
C GLU A 175 6.85 -36.88 65.47
N ILE A 176 7.53 -37.58 64.55
CA ILE A 176 7.91 -38.99 64.76
C ILE A 176 8.83 -39.14 65.99
N GLU A 177 9.79 -38.24 66.15
CA GLU A 177 10.71 -38.25 67.29
C GLU A 177 9.96 -38.04 68.62
N ILE A 178 9.11 -37.01 68.68
CA ILE A 178 8.27 -36.73 69.85
C ILE A 178 7.37 -37.93 70.20
N ARG A 179 6.70 -38.52 69.20
CA ARG A 179 5.84 -39.69 69.41
C ARG A 179 6.62 -40.88 69.98
N THR A 180 7.84 -41.09 69.48
CA THR A 180 8.73 -42.17 69.97
C THR A 180 9.17 -41.91 71.42
N LEU A 181 9.52 -40.68 71.77
CA LEU A 181 9.90 -40.28 73.12
C LEU A 181 8.74 -40.46 74.10
N TYR A 182 7.51 -40.06 73.73
CA TYR A 182 6.32 -40.28 74.56
C TYR A 182 6.04 -41.76 74.80
N GLN A 183 6.16 -42.61 73.77
CA GLN A 183 5.98 -44.06 73.91
C GLN A 183 7.02 -44.65 74.87
N ALA A 184 8.31 -44.29 74.72
CA ALA A 184 9.37 -44.74 75.61
C ALA A 184 9.11 -44.29 77.06
N LEU A 185 8.73 -43.04 77.27
CA LEU A 185 8.40 -42.49 78.59
C LEU A 185 7.25 -43.27 79.25
N ALA A 186 6.17 -43.55 78.51
CA ALA A 186 5.03 -44.32 79.01
C ALA A 186 5.46 -45.73 79.46
N ILE A 187 6.22 -46.44 78.62
CA ILE A 187 6.74 -47.77 78.92
C ILE A 187 7.61 -47.75 80.18
N HIS A 188 8.58 -46.83 80.26
CA HIS A 188 9.50 -46.76 81.39
C HIS A 188 8.80 -46.35 82.69
N THR A 189 7.81 -45.46 82.62
CA THR A 189 6.99 -45.07 83.77
C THR A 189 6.15 -46.23 84.28
N GLU A 190 5.54 -47.01 83.38
CA GLU A 190 4.77 -48.20 83.75
C GLU A 190 5.67 -49.27 84.40
N TYR A 191 6.84 -49.54 83.83
CA TYR A 191 7.80 -50.48 84.41
C TYR A 191 8.31 -50.01 85.78
N HIS A 192 8.59 -48.71 85.94
CA HIS A 192 8.98 -48.16 87.22
C HIS A 192 7.89 -48.35 88.28
N ALA A 193 6.63 -48.03 87.94
CA ALA A 193 5.50 -48.21 88.85
C ALA A 193 5.31 -49.69 89.25
N LYS A 194 5.36 -50.62 88.28
CA LYS A 194 5.28 -52.07 88.55
C LYS A 194 6.40 -52.54 89.48
N LEU A 195 7.64 -52.10 89.26
CA LEU A 195 8.77 -52.45 90.13
C LEU A 195 8.62 -51.88 91.54
N MET A 196 8.07 -50.66 91.68
CA MET A 196 7.79 -50.06 92.98
C MET A 196 6.71 -50.86 93.74
N THR A 197 5.64 -51.28 93.07
CA THR A 197 4.59 -52.12 93.68
C THR A 197 5.14 -53.48 94.12
N ILE A 198 5.88 -54.17 93.26
CA ILE A 198 6.52 -55.45 93.59
C ILE A 198 7.49 -55.27 94.76
N GLY A 199 8.28 -54.18 94.77
CA GLY A 199 9.18 -53.87 95.87
C GLY A 199 8.43 -53.70 97.20
N ALA A 200 7.29 -53.00 97.21
CA ALA A 200 6.46 -52.83 98.39
C ALA A 200 5.85 -54.16 98.90
N GLU A 201 5.33 -54.99 97.99
CA GLU A 201 4.78 -56.32 98.31
C GLU A 201 5.87 -57.27 98.84
N GLN A 202 7.08 -57.20 98.28
CA GLN A 202 8.20 -58.03 98.71
C GLN A 202 8.82 -57.56 100.04
N GLU A 203 8.79 -56.27 100.37
CA GLU A 203 9.21 -55.81 101.70
C GLU A 203 8.30 -56.39 102.79
N GLN A 204 6.98 -56.40 102.54
CA GLN A 204 6.02 -57.09 103.41
C GLN A 204 6.31 -58.59 103.49
N GLY A 205 6.61 -59.24 102.35
CA GLY A 205 7.02 -60.64 102.31
C GLY A 205 8.32 -60.94 103.08
N TYR A 206 9.32 -60.05 102.99
CA TYR A 206 10.59 -60.15 103.70
C TYR A 206 10.40 -59.99 105.22
N GLU A 207 9.58 -59.03 105.65
CA GLU A 207 9.19 -58.87 107.05
C GLU A 207 8.52 -60.13 107.61
N LEU A 208 7.62 -60.76 106.84
CA LEU A 208 6.98 -62.02 107.23
C LEU A 208 7.99 -63.17 107.37
N VAL A 209 8.90 -63.36 106.40
CA VAL A 209 9.95 -64.40 106.46
C VAL A 209 10.93 -64.15 107.59
N ARG A 210 11.32 -62.88 107.82
CA ARG A 210 12.19 -62.49 108.93
C ARG A 210 11.53 -62.77 110.28
N ASN A 211 10.27 -62.40 110.46
CA ASN A 211 9.51 -62.67 111.68
C ASN A 211 9.36 -64.19 111.93
N ALA A 212 9.13 -64.98 110.87
CA ALA A 212 9.08 -66.45 110.95
C ALA A 212 10.43 -67.09 111.31
N PHE A 213 11.54 -66.50 110.86
CA PHE A 213 12.90 -66.92 111.21
C PHE A 213 13.24 -66.59 112.67
N GLU A 214 12.90 -65.39 113.14
CA GLU A 214 13.12 -64.94 114.52
C GLU A 214 12.26 -65.73 115.53
N THR A 215 11.10 -66.27 115.13
CA THR A 215 10.19 -67.08 115.97
C THR A 215 10.53 -68.57 116.05
N GLY A 216 11.61 -69.04 115.40
CA GLY A 216 12.22 -70.34 115.71
C GLY A 216 11.58 -71.58 115.08
N LEU A 217 11.10 -71.51 113.85
CA LEU A 217 10.62 -72.68 113.09
C LEU A 217 11.77 -73.64 112.67
N ARG A 218 11.47 -74.95 112.65
CA ARG A 218 12.42 -76.08 112.54
C ARG A 218 13.20 -76.23 111.22
N ASP A 219 12.96 -75.41 110.20
CA ASP A 219 13.52 -75.58 108.85
C ASP A 219 14.48 -74.44 108.43
N ARG A 220 15.53 -74.24 109.22
CA ARG A 220 16.48 -73.11 109.05
C ARG A 220 17.17 -73.09 107.68
N GLY A 221 17.51 -74.24 107.10
CA GLY A 221 18.23 -74.31 105.81
C GLY A 221 17.41 -73.79 104.63
N PHE A 222 16.12 -74.14 104.57
CA PHE A 222 15.18 -73.67 103.55
C PHE A 222 14.92 -72.16 103.66
N LEU A 223 14.71 -71.66 104.88
CA LEU A 223 14.51 -70.23 105.14
C LEU A 223 15.75 -69.37 104.81
N TYR A 224 16.97 -69.89 105.04
CA TYR A 224 18.20 -69.22 104.62
C TYR A 224 18.34 -69.12 103.09
N HIS A 225 18.01 -70.18 102.36
CA HIS A 225 18.04 -70.17 100.90
C HIS A 225 17.01 -69.19 100.32
N GLN A 226 15.78 -69.20 100.84
CA GLN A 226 14.73 -68.25 100.44
C GLN A 226 15.11 -66.79 100.75
N ARG A 227 15.72 -66.53 101.92
CA ARG A 227 16.24 -65.20 102.26
C ARG A 227 17.30 -64.73 101.25
N ASN A 228 18.25 -65.58 100.88
CA ASN A 228 19.31 -65.21 99.93
C ASN A 228 18.76 -64.97 98.52
N LEU A 229 17.78 -65.76 98.07
CA LEU A 229 17.08 -65.52 96.80
C LEU A 229 16.31 -64.19 96.83
N LEU A 230 15.59 -63.89 97.91
CA LEU A 230 14.89 -62.61 98.10
C LEU A 230 15.88 -61.43 98.10
N MET A 231 17.03 -61.56 98.76
CA MET A 231 18.08 -60.53 98.75
C MET A 231 18.68 -60.29 97.35
N ALA A 232 18.91 -61.36 96.57
CA ALA A 232 19.42 -61.25 95.21
C ALA A 232 18.39 -60.62 94.26
N VAL A 233 17.12 -61.00 94.39
CA VAL A 233 15.99 -60.41 93.64
C VAL A 233 15.83 -58.92 94.00
N ARG A 234 15.91 -58.57 95.29
CA ARG A 234 15.88 -57.18 95.77
C ARG A 234 17.01 -56.34 95.19
N ALA A 235 18.24 -56.84 95.18
CA ALA A 235 19.39 -56.11 94.61
C ALA A 235 19.22 -55.87 93.09
N PHE A 236 18.63 -56.81 92.35
CA PHE A 236 18.32 -56.64 90.94
C PHE A 236 17.18 -55.62 90.72
N GLN A 237 16.15 -55.66 91.53
CA GLN A 237 15.02 -54.73 91.48
C GLN A 237 15.41 -53.31 91.89
N GLU A 238 16.21 -53.12 92.94
CA GLU A 238 16.72 -51.81 93.36
C GLU A 238 17.53 -51.15 92.25
N ARG A 239 18.33 -51.94 91.53
CA ARG A 239 19.01 -51.48 90.31
C ARG A 239 17.99 -51.12 89.22
N GLY A 240 16.97 -51.94 88.99
CA GLY A 240 15.88 -51.67 88.06
C GLY A 240 15.14 -50.35 88.37
N ILE A 241 14.69 -50.16 89.61
CA ILE A 241 14.00 -48.95 90.09
C ILE A 241 14.85 -47.71 89.81
N LYS A 242 16.15 -47.76 90.11
CA LYS A 242 17.07 -46.65 89.86
C LYS A 242 17.22 -46.36 88.37
N VAL A 243 17.40 -47.39 87.55
CA VAL A 243 17.59 -47.24 86.09
C VAL A 243 16.31 -46.71 85.43
N TYR A 244 15.14 -47.30 85.70
CA TYR A 244 13.89 -46.85 85.11
C TYR A 244 13.51 -45.44 85.56
N LYS A 245 13.78 -45.07 86.82
CA LYS A 245 13.62 -43.68 87.29
C LYS A 245 14.50 -42.72 86.49
N GLN A 246 15.78 -43.04 86.30
CA GLN A 246 16.71 -42.22 85.52
C GLN A 246 16.30 -42.13 84.04
N LEU A 247 15.77 -43.20 83.47
CA LEU A 247 15.25 -43.21 82.11
C LEU A 247 14.00 -42.33 81.99
N THR A 248 13.03 -42.45 82.91
CA THR A 248 11.86 -41.56 82.97
C THR A 248 12.29 -40.09 83.06
N GLU A 249 13.17 -39.74 84.00
CA GLU A 249 13.67 -38.37 84.16
C GLU A 249 14.44 -37.86 82.91
N ARG A 250 15.15 -38.76 82.22
CA ARG A 250 15.86 -38.42 80.98
C ARG A 250 14.89 -38.15 79.84
N TYR A 251 13.89 -39.01 79.63
CA TYR A 251 12.90 -38.82 78.57
C TYR A 251 11.99 -37.62 78.83
N THR A 252 11.65 -37.33 80.08
CA THR A 252 10.96 -36.09 80.46
C THR A 252 11.79 -34.86 80.11
N ARG A 253 13.08 -34.82 80.47
CA ARG A 253 13.97 -33.70 80.13
C ARG A 253 14.17 -33.52 78.62
N LEU A 254 14.22 -34.62 77.86
CA LEU A 254 14.30 -34.55 76.39
C LEU A 254 13.02 -33.97 75.78
N LEU A 255 11.84 -34.30 76.31
CA LEU A 255 10.56 -33.73 75.87
C LEU A 255 10.42 -32.25 76.26
N GLU A 256 10.86 -31.86 77.46
CA GLU A 256 10.86 -30.46 77.91
C GLU A 256 11.80 -29.59 77.05
N ALA A 257 12.99 -30.09 76.71
CA ALA A 257 13.93 -29.38 75.85
C ALA A 257 13.41 -29.17 74.41
N LEU A 258 12.47 -30.01 73.95
CA LEU A 258 11.82 -29.88 72.65
C LEU A 258 10.67 -28.85 72.64
N LEU A 259 10.18 -28.40 73.80
CA LEU A 259 9.15 -27.35 73.91
C LEU A 259 9.73 -25.92 73.92
N ASP A 260 11.03 -25.79 74.16
CA ASP A 260 11.76 -24.51 74.23
C ASP A 260 12.48 -24.17 72.90
N GLN A 261 12.31 -24.98 71.85
CA GLN A 261 12.83 -24.76 70.48
C GLN A 261 11.70 -24.41 69.52
#